data_AF-A0A440CM66-F1
#
_entry.id   AF-A0A440CM66-F1
#
_cell.length_a   1.000
_cell.length_b   1.000
_cell.length_c   1.000
_cell.angle_alpha   90.00
_cell.angle_beta   90.00
_cell.angle_gamma   90.00
#
_symmetry.space_group_name_H-M   'P 1'
#
loop_
_entity.id
_entity.type
_entity.pdbx_description
1 polymer ?
#
loop_
_entity_poly.entity_id
_entity_poly.type
_entity_poly.pdbx_seq_one_letter_code
_entity_poly.pdbx_strand_id
1 'polypeptide(L)'
;MRKVLIATVAALGALIVANGVFVTWPALQAKQADPRNENISLYAHFGWGVNPTALVLDLWNISPTASMADVDRVLLDTAEAFKNRSFSKIQLAFRGKTRFQFKGSYFRQIGQERAWQNPVYTIRTLAENVQDSNGRPAFGTWTGGLLGVVGRQMEDHHEMHRQWYINDLANAAY
;
A
#
# COMPACT_ATOMS: atom_id res chain seq x y z
N MET A 1 12.50 -22.15 32.89
CA MET A 1 11.77 -22.46 31.64
C MET A 1 10.35 -21.85 31.61
N ARG A 2 9.45 -22.16 32.56
CA ARG A 2 8.07 -21.62 32.58
C ARG A 2 7.95 -20.09 32.53
N LYS A 3 8.76 -19.36 33.31
CA LYS A 3 8.76 -17.88 33.31
C LYS A 3 9.19 -17.28 31.97
N VAL A 4 10.19 -17.89 31.32
CA VAL A 4 10.66 -17.47 29.99
C VAL A 4 9.58 -17.71 28.94
N LEU A 5 8.93 -18.87 28.97
CA LEU A 5 7.82 -19.18 28.06
C LEU A 5 6.67 -18.17 28.21
N ILE A 6 6.27 -17.85 29.45
CA ILE A 6 5.21 -16.86 29.71
C ILE A 6 5.61 -15.49 29.16
N ALA A 7 6.85 -15.05 29.40
CA ALA A 7 7.34 -13.77 28.90
C ALA A 7 7.35 -13.72 27.37
N THR A 8 7.79 -14.78 26.70
CA THR A 8 7.78 -14.88 25.23
C THR A 8 6.36 -14.80 24.67
N VAL A 9 5.41 -15.55 25.24
CA VAL A 9 4.00 -15.52 24.82
C VAL A 9 3.40 -14.13 25.02
N ALA A 10 3.67 -13.50 26.18
CA ALA A 10 3.20 -12.15 26.45
C ALA A 10 3.77 -11.12 25.46
N ALA A 11 5.07 -11.22 25.13
CA ALA A 11 5.71 -10.35 24.15
C ALA A 11 5.11 -10.52 22.74
N LEU A 12 4.90 -11.76 22.29
CA LEU A 12 4.26 -12.04 21.00
C LEU A 12 2.81 -11.53 20.98
N GLY A 13 2.06 -11.74 22.06
CA GLY A 13 0.70 -11.21 22.22
C GLY A 13 0.68 -9.68 22.11
N ALA A 14 1.61 -8.99 22.77
CA ALA A 14 1.72 -7.54 22.69
C ALA A 14 2.03 -7.05 21.27
N LEU A 15 2.89 -7.74 20.51
CA LEU A 15 3.18 -7.42 19.11
C LEU A 15 1.96 -7.60 18.22
N ILE A 16 1.20 -8.69 18.39
CA ILE A 16 -0.05 -8.93 17.64
C ILE A 16 -1.05 -7.82 17.93
N VAL A 17 -1.25 -7.48 19.22
CA VAL A 17 -2.15 -6.40 19.63
C VAL A 17 -1.71 -5.05 19.05
N ALA A 18 -0.41 -4.76 19.07
CA ALA A 18 0.13 -3.53 18.49
C ALA A 18 -0.15 -3.43 16.98
N ASN A 19 0.09 -4.48 16.20
CA ASN A 19 -0.26 -4.49 14.79
C ASN A 19 -1.76 -4.29 14.58
N GLY A 20 -2.57 -5.06 15.31
CA GLY A 20 -4.03 -5.00 15.23
C GLY A 20 -4.57 -3.60 15.49
N VAL A 21 -4.24 -3.02 16.63
CA VAL A 21 -4.78 -1.73 17.08
C VAL A 21 -4.23 -0.57 16.27
N PHE A 22 -2.92 -0.55 15.98
CA PHE A 22 -2.32 0.63 15.39
C PHE A 22 -2.40 0.64 13.86
N VAL A 23 -2.39 -0.49 13.16
CA VAL A 23 -2.28 -0.48 11.70
C VAL A 23 -3.36 -1.31 11.01
N THR A 24 -3.64 -2.53 11.47
CA THR A 24 -4.60 -3.39 10.80
C THR A 24 -6.03 -2.86 10.92
N TRP A 25 -6.46 -2.49 12.13
CA TRP A 25 -7.82 -2.04 12.39
C TRP A 25 -8.16 -0.71 11.69
N PRO A 26 -7.32 0.34 11.76
CA PRO A 26 -7.60 1.58 11.04
C PRO A 26 -7.65 1.39 9.51
N ALA A 27 -6.78 0.55 8.93
CA ALA A 27 -6.82 0.23 7.50
C ALA A 27 -8.11 -0.52 7.12
N LEU A 28 -8.53 -1.48 7.95
CA LEU A 28 -9.78 -2.22 7.73
C LEU A 28 -11.00 -1.30 7.81
N GLN A 29 -11.04 -0.39 8.78
CA GLN A 29 -12.13 0.58 8.91
C GLN A 29 -12.19 1.52 7.70
N ALA A 30 -11.04 2.03 7.23
CA ALA A 30 -10.96 2.85 6.02
C ALA A 30 -11.53 2.10 4.81
N LYS A 31 -11.14 0.83 4.67
CA LYS A 31 -11.64 -0.03 3.59
C LYS A 31 -13.15 -0.26 3.70
N GLN A 32 -13.67 -0.55 4.89
CA GLN A 32 -15.09 -0.84 5.11
C GLN A 32 -16.00 0.40 4.99
N ALA A 33 -15.45 1.60 5.15
CA ALA A 33 -16.19 2.85 5.00
C ALA A 33 -16.67 3.11 3.56
N ASP A 34 -16.02 2.50 2.55
CA ASP A 34 -16.42 2.58 1.15
C ASP A 34 -16.79 1.18 0.62
N PRO A 35 -18.08 0.89 0.38
CA PRO A 35 -18.55 -0.42 -0.08
C PRO A 35 -17.87 -0.90 -1.36
N ARG A 36 -17.42 0.02 -2.23
CA ARG A 36 -16.73 -0.34 -3.48
C ARG A 36 -15.39 -1.04 -3.20
N ASN A 37 -14.82 -0.95 -2.00
CA ASN A 37 -13.58 -1.65 -1.59
C ASN A 37 -13.81 -3.11 -1.15
N GLU A 38 -15.03 -3.65 -1.22
CA GLU A 38 -15.34 -5.01 -0.74
C GLU A 38 -14.56 -6.11 -1.48
N ASN A 39 -14.24 -5.87 -2.76
CA ASN A 39 -13.61 -6.83 -3.65
C ASN A 39 -12.08 -6.94 -3.50
N ILE A 40 -11.50 -6.18 -2.56
CA ILE A 40 -10.06 -6.16 -2.29
C ILE A 40 -9.82 -6.54 -0.82
N SER A 41 -8.91 -7.48 -0.60
CA SER A 41 -8.43 -7.85 0.74
C SER A 41 -7.05 -7.25 0.97
N LEU A 42 -6.98 -6.30 1.92
CA LEU A 42 -5.77 -5.61 2.35
C LEU A 42 -5.49 -5.94 3.83
N TYR A 43 -4.27 -6.36 4.13
CA TYR A 43 -3.78 -6.55 5.49
C TYR A 43 -2.64 -5.56 5.75
N ALA A 44 -2.89 -4.60 6.64
CA ALA A 44 -1.88 -3.65 7.06
C ALA A 44 -1.16 -4.13 8.32
N HIS A 45 0.17 -4.07 8.32
CA HIS A 45 0.99 -4.45 9.48
C HIS A 45 2.29 -3.64 9.53
N PHE A 46 2.97 -3.64 10.66
CA PHE A 46 4.30 -3.05 10.79
C PHE A 46 5.34 -3.87 10.04
N GLY A 47 6.47 -3.26 9.66
CA GLY A 47 7.57 -3.97 9.00
C GLY A 47 8.02 -5.19 9.81
N TRP A 48 8.00 -6.38 9.21
CA TRP A 48 8.24 -7.68 9.89
C TRP A 48 7.37 -7.92 11.14
N GLY A 49 6.24 -7.22 11.28
CA GLY A 49 5.37 -7.24 12.45
C GLY A 49 5.91 -6.51 13.68
N VAL A 50 7.11 -5.91 13.64
CA VAL A 50 7.77 -5.36 14.83
C VAL A 50 8.39 -3.97 14.63
N ASN A 51 8.64 -3.56 13.39
CA ASN A 51 9.26 -2.28 13.08
C ASN A 51 8.18 -1.20 12.85
N PRO A 52 7.92 -0.30 13.82
CA PRO A 52 6.85 0.68 13.70
C PRO A 52 7.15 1.80 12.69
N THR A 53 8.39 1.88 12.19
CA THR A 53 8.78 2.91 11.22
C THR A 53 8.35 2.58 9.78
N ALA A 54 7.93 1.34 9.53
CA ALA A 54 7.47 0.87 8.23
C ALA A 54 6.03 0.38 8.33
N LEU A 55 5.17 0.87 7.43
CA LEU A 55 3.82 0.33 7.22
C LEU A 55 3.83 -0.56 5.99
N VAL A 56 3.41 -1.80 6.13
CA VAL A 56 3.19 -2.73 5.01
C VAL A 56 1.72 -2.72 4.66
N LEU A 57 1.41 -2.52 3.39
CA LEU A 57 0.09 -2.63 2.78
C LEU A 57 0.10 -3.90 1.93
N ASP A 58 -0.38 -5.01 2.50
CA ASP A 58 -0.29 -6.33 1.88
C ASP A 58 -1.61 -6.75 1.26
N LEU A 59 -1.64 -6.84 -0.08
CA LEU A 59 -2.79 -7.33 -0.83
C LEU A 59 -2.78 -8.87 -0.82
N TRP A 60 -3.90 -9.48 -0.44
CA TRP A 60 -4.00 -10.94 -0.35
C TRP A 60 -4.95 -11.56 -1.37
N ASN A 61 -6.09 -10.89 -1.58
CA ASN A 61 -7.11 -11.34 -2.51
C ASN A 61 -7.69 -10.13 -3.26
N ILE A 62 -7.91 -10.31 -4.55
CA ILE A 62 -8.43 -9.29 -5.47
C ILE A 62 -9.41 -10.03 -6.36
N SER A 63 -10.67 -9.61 -6.34
CA SER A 63 -11.70 -10.21 -7.20
C SER A 63 -11.30 -10.11 -8.67
N PRO A 64 -11.59 -11.12 -9.52
CA PRO A 64 -11.39 -11.03 -10.97
C PRO A 64 -12.13 -9.86 -11.64
N THR A 65 -13.17 -9.34 -11.00
CA THR A 65 -13.94 -8.18 -11.47
C THR A 65 -13.43 -6.84 -10.96
N ALA A 66 -12.46 -6.84 -10.04
CA ALA A 66 -11.90 -5.61 -9.51
C ALA A 66 -10.95 -4.95 -10.51
N SER A 67 -11.04 -3.63 -10.62
CA SER A 67 -10.18 -2.81 -11.47
C SER A 67 -8.92 -2.33 -10.74
N MET A 68 -7.91 -1.86 -11.49
CA MET A 68 -6.77 -1.15 -10.89
C MET A 68 -7.22 0.08 -10.09
N ALA A 69 -8.27 0.76 -10.54
CA ALA A 69 -8.83 1.91 -9.84
C ALA A 69 -9.43 1.53 -8.47
N ASP A 70 -9.91 0.30 -8.29
CA ASP A 70 -10.35 -0.19 -6.98
C ASP A 70 -9.17 -0.39 -6.03
N VAL A 71 -8.06 -0.91 -6.53
CA VAL A 71 -6.82 -1.05 -5.75
C VAL A 71 -6.24 0.32 -5.41
N ASP A 72 -6.21 1.25 -6.37
CA ASP A 72 -5.81 2.64 -6.12
C ASP A 72 -6.69 3.27 -5.04
N ARG A 73 -8.01 3.11 -5.12
CA ARG A 73 -8.93 3.67 -4.13
C ARG A 73 -8.70 3.11 -2.73
N VAL A 74 -8.50 1.80 -2.59
CA VAL A 74 -8.10 1.18 -1.30
C VAL A 74 -6.81 1.81 -0.77
N LEU A 75 -5.80 2.01 -1.62
CA LEU A 75 -4.54 2.64 -1.24
C LEU A 75 -4.75 4.08 -0.78
N LEU A 76 -5.54 4.87 -1.51
CA LEU A 76 -5.84 6.27 -1.22
C LEU A 76 -6.67 6.45 0.07
N ASP A 77 -7.70 5.61 0.27
CA ASP A 77 -8.54 5.62 1.48
C ASP A 77 -7.71 5.21 2.70
N THR A 78 -6.82 4.25 2.53
CA THR A 78 -5.87 3.86 3.57
C THR A 78 -4.91 5.02 3.87
N ALA A 79 -4.36 5.70 2.85
CA ALA A 79 -3.50 6.87 3.05
C ALA A 79 -4.19 7.96 3.88
N GLU A 80 -5.47 8.22 3.60
CA GLU A 80 -6.26 9.16 4.38
C GLU A 80 -6.40 8.75 5.85
N ALA A 81 -6.66 7.48 6.13
CA ALA A 81 -6.76 6.98 7.51
C ALA A 81 -5.46 7.16 8.31
N PHE A 82 -4.32 7.19 7.64
CA PHE A 82 -3.00 7.37 8.24
C PHE A 82 -2.43 8.80 8.10
N LYS A 83 -3.17 9.79 7.59
CA LYS A 83 -2.67 11.15 7.29
C LYS A 83 -2.06 11.93 8.46
N ASN A 84 -2.42 11.55 9.70
CA ASN A 84 -1.91 12.14 10.94
C ASN A 84 -0.77 11.33 11.58
N ARG A 85 -0.27 10.31 10.90
CA ARG A 85 0.82 9.44 11.36
C ARG A 85 2.02 9.57 10.43
N SER A 86 3.20 9.30 10.95
CA SER A 86 4.44 9.38 10.19
C SER A 86 5.12 8.02 10.17
N PHE A 87 5.39 7.54 8.96
CA PHE A 87 6.21 6.36 8.70
C PHE A 87 7.45 6.81 7.91
N SER A 88 8.55 6.10 8.07
CA SER A 88 9.74 6.31 7.23
C SER A 88 9.48 5.79 5.82
N LYS A 89 8.82 4.64 5.70
CA LYS A 89 8.50 4.00 4.43
C LYS A 89 7.14 3.31 4.48
N ILE A 90 6.51 3.21 3.32
CA ILE A 90 5.35 2.36 3.09
C ILE A 90 5.77 1.28 2.11
N GLN A 91 5.44 0.03 2.40
CA GLN A 91 5.77 -1.11 1.56
C GLN A 91 4.48 -1.64 0.93
N LEU A 92 4.47 -1.74 -0.39
CA LEU A 92 3.42 -2.41 -1.13
C LEU A 92 3.78 -3.88 -1.27
N ALA A 93 2.99 -4.75 -0.66
CA ALA A 93 3.18 -6.17 -0.71
C ALA A 93 2.00 -6.87 -1.41
N PHE A 94 2.30 -8.05 -1.95
CA PHE A 94 1.28 -8.99 -2.40
C PHE A 94 1.61 -10.35 -1.79
N ARG A 95 0.68 -10.89 -1.00
CA ARG A 95 0.77 -12.18 -0.30
C ARG A 95 2.09 -12.32 0.46
N GLY A 96 2.43 -11.29 1.25
CA GLY A 96 3.61 -11.26 2.11
C GLY A 96 4.93 -10.89 1.40
N LYS A 97 4.93 -10.73 0.08
CA LYS A 97 6.13 -10.30 -0.67
C LYS A 97 6.05 -8.83 -1.04
N THR A 98 6.94 -8.03 -0.45
CA THR A 98 7.12 -6.62 -0.86
C THR A 98 7.59 -6.54 -2.30
N ARG A 99 6.87 -5.76 -3.11
CA ARG A 99 7.20 -5.48 -4.52
C ARG A 99 7.77 -4.08 -4.68
N PHE A 100 7.15 -3.13 -3.98
CA PHE A 100 7.49 -1.73 -4.06
C PHE A 100 7.48 -1.07 -2.70
N GLN A 101 8.03 0.14 -2.65
CA GLN A 101 7.89 1.03 -1.50
C GLN A 101 7.75 2.48 -1.93
N PHE A 102 7.20 3.32 -1.04
CA PHE A 102 7.28 4.77 -1.16
C PHE A 102 7.85 5.37 0.13
N LYS A 103 8.35 6.60 0.04
CA LYS A 103 8.62 7.40 1.24
C LYS A 103 7.33 7.62 2.02
N GLY A 104 7.35 7.44 3.34
CA GLY A 104 6.15 7.65 4.15
C GLY A 104 5.67 9.11 4.16
N SER A 105 6.54 10.08 3.88
CA SER A 105 6.15 11.48 3.66
C SER A 105 5.22 11.65 2.46
N TYR A 106 5.47 10.94 1.36
CA TYR A 106 4.63 10.99 0.17
C TYR A 106 3.27 10.35 0.42
N PHE A 107 3.24 9.20 1.10
CA PHE A 107 1.97 8.57 1.49
C PHE A 107 1.13 9.45 2.42
N ARG A 108 1.78 10.15 3.36
CA ARG A 108 1.11 11.13 4.22
C ARG A 108 0.52 12.28 3.40
N GLN A 109 1.26 12.79 2.43
CA GLN A 109 0.79 13.82 1.50
C GLN A 109 -0.47 13.36 0.77
N ILE A 110 -0.47 12.15 0.17
CA ILE A 110 -1.65 11.56 -0.48
C ILE A 110 -2.86 11.57 0.48
N GLY A 111 -2.67 11.13 1.72
CA GLY A 111 -3.75 11.08 2.70
C GLY A 111 -4.31 12.46 3.09
N GLN A 112 -3.46 13.49 3.12
CA GLN A 112 -3.87 14.87 3.38
C GLN A 112 -4.60 15.50 2.18
N GLU A 113 -4.19 15.11 0.98
CA GLU A 113 -4.72 15.56 -0.29
C GLU A 113 -6.06 14.88 -0.66
N ARG A 114 -6.34 13.70 -0.09
CA ARG A 114 -7.50 12.86 -0.45
C ARG A 114 -8.84 13.59 -0.53
N ALA A 115 -9.07 14.56 0.36
CA ALA A 115 -10.34 15.27 0.47
C ALA A 115 -10.57 16.37 -0.59
N TRP A 116 -9.51 16.86 -1.25
CA TRP A 116 -9.60 18.05 -2.12
C TRP A 116 -8.83 17.92 -3.43
N GLN A 117 -7.83 17.05 -3.52
CA GLN A 117 -7.05 16.83 -4.72
C GLN A 117 -7.79 15.88 -5.67
N ASN A 118 -7.67 16.15 -6.98
CA ASN A 118 -8.23 15.27 -7.99
C ASN A 118 -7.51 13.90 -7.97
N PRO A 119 -8.22 12.78 -7.73
CA PRO A 119 -7.61 11.45 -7.67
C PRO A 119 -6.85 11.07 -8.95
N VAL A 120 -7.28 11.57 -10.12
CA VAL A 120 -6.61 11.32 -11.40
C VAL A 120 -5.20 11.90 -11.41
N TYR A 121 -5.00 13.05 -10.76
CA TYR A 121 -3.67 13.65 -10.65
C TYR A 121 -2.74 12.79 -9.78
N THR A 122 -3.25 12.29 -8.65
CA THR A 122 -2.49 11.41 -7.77
C THR A 122 -2.15 10.11 -8.49
N ILE A 123 -3.11 9.50 -9.18
CA ILE A 123 -2.93 8.25 -9.93
C ILE A 123 -1.84 8.38 -11.00
N ARG A 124 -1.89 9.42 -11.85
CA ARG A 124 -0.90 9.59 -12.94
C ARG A 124 0.52 9.86 -12.43
N THR A 125 0.67 10.44 -11.24
CA THR A 125 2.00 10.75 -10.66
C THR A 125 2.46 9.72 -9.62
N LEU A 126 1.63 8.69 -9.36
CA LEU A 126 1.90 7.70 -8.31
C LEU A 126 3.18 6.93 -8.61
N ALA A 127 3.28 6.39 -9.83
CA ALA A 127 4.39 5.53 -10.27
C ALA A 127 5.76 6.22 -10.14
N GLU A 128 5.83 7.52 -10.41
CA GLU A 128 7.06 8.33 -10.31
C GLU A 128 7.62 8.39 -8.88
N ASN A 129 6.77 8.15 -7.87
CA ASN A 129 7.14 8.15 -6.45
C ASN A 129 7.39 6.75 -5.89
N VAL A 130 7.24 5.71 -6.73
CA VAL A 130 7.46 4.32 -6.36
C VAL A 130 8.93 3.96 -6.45
N GLN A 131 9.39 3.20 -5.47
CA GLN A 131 10.75 2.69 -5.38
C GLN A 131 10.76 1.16 -5.36
N ASP A 132 11.85 0.58 -5.87
CA ASP A 132 12.14 -0.84 -5.74
C ASP A 132 12.48 -1.22 -4.27
N SER A 133 12.71 -2.51 -4.02
CA SER A 133 13.08 -3.02 -2.70
C SER A 133 14.39 -2.43 -2.15
N ASN A 134 15.25 -1.89 -3.01
CA ASN A 134 16.51 -1.24 -2.64
C ASN A 134 16.37 0.28 -2.44
N GLY A 135 15.18 0.85 -2.66
CA GLY A 135 14.90 2.27 -2.48
C GLY A 135 15.27 3.14 -3.69
N ARG A 136 15.59 2.51 -4.83
CA ARG A 136 15.83 3.21 -6.09
C ARG A 136 14.48 3.49 -6.78
N PRO A 137 14.33 4.60 -7.53
CA PRO A 137 13.13 4.82 -8.33
C PRO A 137 12.81 3.60 -9.20
N ALA A 138 11.58 3.12 -9.12
CA ALA A 138 11.11 1.98 -9.92
C ALA A 138 10.69 2.42 -11.34
N PHE A 139 10.22 3.66 -11.46
CA PHE A 139 9.77 4.28 -12.70
C PHE A 139 10.50 5.61 -12.92
N GLY A 140 10.49 6.09 -14.16
CA GLY A 140 11.10 7.34 -14.55
C GLY A 140 10.24 8.55 -14.19
N THR A 141 10.75 9.74 -14.52
CA THR A 141 9.93 10.97 -14.58
C THR A 141 9.92 11.44 -16.02
N TRP A 142 8.77 11.96 -16.47
CA TRP A 142 8.57 12.33 -17.87
C TRP A 142 8.52 13.84 -18.05
N THR A 143 9.25 14.32 -19.05
CA THR A 143 9.27 15.74 -19.45
C THR A 143 8.86 15.87 -20.91
N GLY A 144 8.13 16.93 -21.26
CA GLY A 144 7.70 17.19 -22.64
C GLY A 144 6.29 17.77 -22.71
N GLY A 145 5.62 17.57 -23.84
CA GLY A 145 4.23 18.00 -24.03
C GLY A 145 3.26 17.23 -23.13
N LEU A 146 2.24 17.92 -22.62
CA LEU A 146 1.30 17.39 -21.62
C LEU A 146 0.69 16.03 -22.00
N LEU A 147 0.23 15.88 -23.25
CA LEU A 147 -0.37 14.62 -23.71
C LEU A 147 0.63 13.45 -23.70
N GLY A 148 1.87 13.69 -24.10
CA GLY A 148 2.92 12.67 -24.10
C GLY A 148 3.31 12.27 -22.67
N VAL A 149 3.49 13.26 -21.79
CA VAL A 149 3.80 13.03 -20.37
C VAL A 149 2.71 12.22 -19.68
N VAL A 150 1.44 12.61 -19.86
CA VAL A 150 0.30 11.89 -19.27
C VAL A 150 0.19 10.48 -19.83
N GLY A 151 0.43 10.27 -21.12
CA GLY A 151 0.44 8.93 -21.72
C GLY A 151 1.47 8.02 -21.05
N ARG A 152 2.71 8.48 -20.93
CA ARG A 152 3.79 7.71 -20.28
C ARG A 152 3.54 7.46 -18.79
N GLN A 153 3.00 8.45 -18.09
CA GLN A 153 2.58 8.31 -16.69
C GLN A 153 1.53 7.22 -16.49
N MET A 154 0.54 7.13 -17.38
CA MET A 154 -0.49 6.09 -17.32
C MET A 154 0.06 4.71 -17.70
N GLU A 155 1.02 4.63 -18.63
CA GLU A 155 1.75 3.40 -18.94
C GLU A 155 2.52 2.88 -17.71
N ASP A 156 3.27 3.77 -17.03
CA ASP A 156 4.00 3.43 -15.81
C ASP A 156 3.06 3.02 -14.66
N HIS A 157 1.91 3.69 -14.50
CA HIS A 157 0.89 3.32 -13.53
C HIS A 157 0.31 1.93 -13.82
N HIS A 158 0.01 1.62 -15.08
CA HIS A 158 -0.43 0.28 -15.48
C HIS A 158 0.64 -0.78 -15.17
N GLU A 159 1.90 -0.50 -15.52
CA GLU A 159 3.02 -1.41 -15.29
C GLU A 159 3.30 -1.62 -13.78
N MET A 160 3.11 -0.59 -12.96
CA MET A 160 3.16 -0.70 -11.49
C MET A 160 2.17 -1.74 -10.99
N HIS A 161 0.90 -1.70 -11.40
CA HIS A 161 -0.11 -2.70 -11.02
C HIS A 161 0.24 -4.09 -11.55
N ARG A 162 0.80 -4.17 -12.76
CA ARG A 162 1.30 -5.44 -13.33
C ARG A 162 2.32 -6.12 -12.46
N GLN A 163 3.35 -5.37 -12.06
CA GLN A 163 4.45 -5.88 -11.25
C GLN A 163 4.08 -6.05 -9.77
N TRP A 164 3.08 -5.33 -9.28
CA TRP A 164 2.64 -5.43 -7.89
C TRP A 164 1.84 -6.72 -7.64
N TYR A 165 0.83 -7.02 -8.46
CA TYR A 165 -0.04 -8.17 -8.22
C TYR A 165 -0.60 -8.86 -9.46
N ILE A 166 -0.84 -8.16 -10.59
CA ILE A 166 -1.57 -8.74 -11.73
C ILE A 166 -0.78 -9.90 -12.35
N ASN A 167 0.54 -9.79 -12.49
CA ASN A 167 1.36 -10.87 -13.03
C ASN A 167 1.27 -12.14 -12.15
N ASP A 168 1.23 -12.00 -10.83
CA ASP A 168 1.08 -13.15 -9.93
C ASP A 168 -0.34 -13.75 -10.00
N LEU A 169 -1.38 -12.93 -10.14
CA LEU A 169 -2.75 -13.42 -10.36
C LEU A 169 -2.87 -14.20 -11.68
N ALA A 170 -2.26 -13.68 -12.75
CA ALA A 170 -2.24 -14.34 -14.05
C ALA A 170 -1.49 -15.68 -13.98
N ASN A 171 -0.34 -15.73 -13.31
CA ASN A 171 0.44 -16.95 -13.14
C ASN A 171 -0.23 -18.00 -12.24
N ALA A 172 -1.11 -17.60 -11.33
CA ALA A 172 -1.85 -18.52 -10.47
C ALA A 172 -3.12 -19.10 -11.11
N ALA A 173 -3.54 -18.56 -12.26
CA ALA A 173 -4.70 -19.03 -13.03
C ALA A 173 -4.34 -20.15 -14.04
N TYR A 174 -3.05 -20.44 -14.18
CA TYR A 174 -2.48 -21.52 -15.00
C TYR A 174 -1.67 -22.47 -14.11
#